data_AF-A0A6B1BMC3-F1
#
_entry.id   AF-A0A6B1BMC3-F1
#
_cell.length_a   1.000
_cell.length_b   1.000
_cell.length_c   1.000
_cell.angle_alpha   90.00
_cell.angle_beta   90.00
_cell.angle_gamma   90.00
#
_symmetry.space_group_name_H-M   'P 1'
#
loop_
_entity.id
_entity.type
_entity.pdbx_description
1 polymer ?
#
loop_
_entity_poly.entity_id
_entity_poly.type
_entity_poly.pdbx_seq_one_letter_code
_entity_poly.pdbx_strand_id
1 'polypeptide(L)' 'MKKDHQLIPKPSSKFQKVSCQECQEVQVVYSHATTPVICNSCGNALTKSTGSKTIVFGQIVGSVE' A
#
# COMPACT_ATOMS: atom_id res chain seq x y z
N MET A 1 12.64 -19.61 -2.43
CA MET A 1 13.34 -19.45 -3.72
C MET A 1 13.48 -17.96 -4.04
N LYS A 2 14.66 -17.54 -4.50
CA LYS A 2 14.97 -16.12 -4.81
C LYS A 2 14.35 -15.80 -6.17
N LYS A 3 13.76 -14.60 -6.33
CA LYS A 3 13.09 -14.15 -7.58
C LYS A 3 13.97 -14.25 -8.84
N ASP A 4 15.28 -14.31 -8.61
CA ASP A 4 16.35 -14.47 -9.60
C ASP A 4 16.33 -15.82 -10.37
N HIS A 5 15.70 -16.86 -9.82
CA HIS A 5 15.61 -18.18 -10.49
C HIS A 5 14.40 -18.34 -11.44
N GLN A 6 13.65 -17.26 -11.71
CA GLN A 6 12.52 -17.28 -12.63
C GLN A 6 12.93 -16.69 -13.98
N LEU A 7 12.74 -17.44 -15.07
CA LEU A 7 13.05 -17.03 -16.45
C LEU A 7 12.49 -15.65 -16.84
N ILE A 8 11.34 -15.27 -16.25
CA ILE A 8 10.73 -13.95 -16.40
C ILE A 8 10.27 -13.48 -15.01
N PRO A 9 11.02 -12.60 -14.32
CA PRO A 9 10.63 -12.13 -13.00
C PRO A 9 9.42 -11.20 -13.09
N LYS A 10 8.36 -11.51 -12.33
CA LYS A 10 7.20 -10.61 -12.16
C LYS A 10 7.36 -9.76 -10.90
N PRO A 11 6.99 -8.47 -10.93
CA PRO A 11 6.99 -7.64 -9.74
C PRO A 11 6.00 -8.21 -8.71
N SER A 12 6.46 -8.36 -7.47
CA SER A 12 5.59 -8.77 -6.35
C SER A 12 4.87 -7.58 -5.72
N SER A 13 5.13 -6.38 -6.21
CA SER A 13 4.55 -5.15 -5.72
C SER A 13 3.16 -4.96 -6.32
N LYS A 14 2.22 -4.45 -5.52
CA LYS A 14 0.83 -4.21 -5.91
C LYS A 14 0.38 -2.85 -5.42
N PHE A 15 -0.66 -2.32 -6.06
CA PHE A 15 -1.41 -1.18 -5.56
C PHE A 15 -2.61 -1.68 -4.78
N GLN A 16 -2.81 -1.16 -3.57
CA GLN A 16 -3.89 -1.53 -2.67
C GLN A 16 -4.77 -0.31 -2.45
N LYS A 17 -6.08 -0.46 -2.62
CA LYS A 17 -7.06 0.55 -2.20
C LYS A 17 -7.26 0.39 -0.69
N VAL A 18 -7.04 1.48 0.04
CA VAL A 18 -7.23 1.57 1.48
C VAL A 18 -8.33 2.58 1.73
N SER A 19 -9.37 2.15 2.44
CA SER A 19 -10.40 3.03 2.96
C SER A 19 -9.97 3.56 4.33
N CYS A 20 -9.99 4.87 4.47
CA CYS A 20 -9.90 5.57 5.74
C CYS A 20 -11.09 5.18 6.62
N GLN A 21 -10.87 4.77 7.88
CA GLN A 21 -11.98 4.47 8.80
C GLN A 21 -12.66 5.72 9.35
N GLU A 22 -11.96 6.84 9.40
CA GLU A 22 -12.46 8.10 9.97
C GLU A 22 -13.27 8.93 8.97
N CYS A 23 -12.87 8.86 7.70
CA CYS A 23 -13.32 9.75 6.65
C CYS A 23 -13.92 9.04 5.44
N GLN A 24 -13.89 7.69 5.45
CA GLN A 24 -14.48 6.82 4.43
C GLN A 24 -13.97 7.03 3.00
N GLU A 25 -12.93 7.84 2.85
CA GLU A 25 -12.25 8.10 1.59
C GLU A 25 -11.37 6.91 1.21
N VAL A 26 -11.45 6.51 -0.06
CA VAL A 26 -10.66 5.42 -0.63
C VAL A 26 -9.42 6.00 -1.30
N GLN A 27 -8.24 5.61 -0.81
CA GLN A 27 -6.97 6.05 -1.33
C GLN A 27 -6.14 4.88 -1.85
N VAL A 28 -5.39 5.10 -2.92
CA VAL A 28 -4.50 4.09 -3.50
C VAL A 28 -3.13 4.18 -2.84
N VAL A 29 -2.65 3.05 -2.33
CA VAL A 29 -1.38 2.91 -1.61
C VAL A 29 -0.53 1.83 -2.27
N TYR A 30 0.75 2.10 -2.46
CA TYR A 30 1.70 1.11 -2.95
C TYR A 30 2.21 0.20 -1.82
N SER A 31 2.27 -1.12 -2.05
CA SER A 31 2.65 -2.09 -0.99
C SER A 31 4.06 -1.90 -0.42
N HIS A 32 4.99 -1.29 -1.17
CA HIS A 32 6.38 -1.04 -0.74
C HIS A 32 6.68 0.47 -0.74
N ALA A 33 5.71 1.28 -0.33
CA ALA A 33 5.88 2.73 -0.23
C ALA A 33 6.94 3.08 0.84
N THR A 34 7.96 3.84 0.41
CA THR A 34 9.02 4.38 1.28
C THR A 34 8.61 5.68 1.98
N THR A 35 7.64 6.39 1.41
CA THR A 35 7.03 7.59 2.01
C THR A 35 5.74 7.24 2.74
N PRO A 36 5.49 7.82 3.92
CA PRO A 36 4.19 7.69 4.59
C PRO A 36 3.11 8.34 3.71
N VAL A 37 2.00 7.64 3.53
CA VAL A 37 0.86 8.13 2.75
C VAL A 37 -0.14 8.76 3.71
N ILE A 38 -0.45 10.02 3.47
CA ILE A 38 -1.38 10.81 4.28
C ILE A 38 -2.73 10.84 3.58
N CYS A 39 -3.81 10.75 4.35
CA CYS A 39 -5.15 10.93 3.82
C CYS A 39 -5.39 12.38 3.42
N ASN A 40 -5.90 12.63 2.22
CA ASN A 40 -6.18 13.98 1.75
C ASN A 40 -7.36 14.65 2.49
N SER A 41 -8.32 13.86 2.98
CA SER A 41 -9.52 14.41 3.63
C SER A 41 -9.36 14.65 5.13
N CYS A 42 -8.65 13.79 5.87
CA CYS A 42 -8.48 13.92 7.32
C CYS A 42 -7.05 14.29 7.77
N GLY A 43 -6.07 14.25 6.87
CA GLY A 43 -4.67 14.52 7.22
C GLY A 43 -4.01 13.43 8.09
N ASN A 44 -4.70 12.33 8.37
CA ASN A 44 -4.14 11.24 9.16
C ASN A 44 -3.22 10.34 8.32
N ALA A 45 -2.22 9.74 8.96
CA ALA A 45 -1.30 8.83 8.29
C ALA A 45 -1.98 7.47 8.02
N LEU A 46 -2.32 7.20 6.75
CA LEU A 46 -2.90 5.92 6.34
C LEU A 46 -1.86 4.81 6.35
N THR A 47 -0.59 5.15 6.16
CA THR A 47 0.49 4.18 6.16
C THR A 47 1.77 4.64 6.83
N LYS A 48 2.51 3.65 7.34
CA LYS A 48 3.89 3.81 7.80
C LYS A 48 4.84 3.06 6.89
N SER A 49 5.81 3.78 6.33
CA SER A 49 6.86 3.17 5.52
C SER A 49 7.77 2.29 6.37
N THR A 50 8.13 1.15 5.80
CA THR A 50 9.05 0.17 6.38
C THR A 50 9.94 -0.31 5.24
N GLY A 51 11.12 -0.86 5.53
CA GLY A 51 12.09 -1.26 4.50
C GLY A 51 11.59 -2.34 3.52
N SER A 52 10.46 -3.00 3.81
CA SER A 52 9.86 -4.00 2.94
C SER A 52 8.39 -3.63 2.63
N LYS A 53 7.43 -4.25 3.30
CA LYS A 53 6.01 -3.94 3.14
C LYS A 53 5.60 -2.80 4.06
N THR A 54 4.90 -1.84 3.50
CA THR A 54 4.32 -0.72 4.23
C THR A 54 3.21 -1.23 5.15
N ILE A 55 3.17 -0.72 6.38
CA ILE A 55 2.09 -1.00 7.33
C ILE A 55 0.94 -0.03 7.04
N VAL A 56 -0.28 -0.57 6.93
CA VAL A 56 -1.49 0.19 6.61
C VAL A 56 -2.38 0.25 7.86
N PHE A 57 -2.87 1.44 8.23
CA PHE A 57 -3.73 1.69 9.40
C PHE A 57 -5.22 1.85 9.05
N GLY A 58 -5.63 1.40 7.85
CA GLY A 58 -7.01 1.46 7.37
C GLY A 58 -7.52 0.12 6.85
N GLN A 59 -8.74 0.11 6.32
CA GLN A 59 -9.34 -1.10 5.76
C GLN A 59 -8.94 -1.26 4.29
N ILE A 60 -8.35 -2.40 3.93
CA ILE A 60 -8.00 -2.68 2.53
C ILE A 60 -9.27 -3.13 1.80
N VAL A 61 -9.77 -2.30 0.89
CA VAL A 61 -11.01 -2.53 0.13
C VAL A 61 -10.77 -3.36 -1.13
N GLY A 62 -9.54 -3.39 -1.63
CA GLY A 62 -9.18 -4.19 -2.80
C GLY A 62 -7.77 -3.92 -3.31
N SER A 63 -7.37 -4.67 -4.34
CA SER A 63 -6.15 -4.39 -5.11
C SER A 63 -6.55 -3.68 -6.41
N VAL A 64 -5.78 -2.67 -6.81
CA VAL A 64 -5.87 -2.11 -8.17
C VAL A 64 -4.82 -2.85 -8.98
N GLU A 65 -5.29 -3.74 -9.84
CA GLU A 65 -4.42 -4.44 -10.80
C GLU A 65 -4.05 -3.51 -11.96
#